data_AF-A0A949PD43-F1
#
_entry.id   AF-A0A949PD43-F1
#
_cell.length_a   1.000
_cell.length_b   1.000
_cell.length_c   1.000
_cell.angle_alpha   90.00
_cell.angle_beta   90.00
_cell.angle_gamma   90.00
#
_symmetry.space_group_name_H-M   'P 1'
#
loop_
_entity.id
_entity.type
_entity.pdbx_description
1 polymer ?
#
loop_
_entity_poly.entity_id
_entity_poly.type
_entity_poly.pdbx_seq_one_letter_code
_entity_poly.pdbx_strand_id
1 'polypeptide(L)'
;SNGTYFFDEGTRTGLGKIYYSKQINGKHEKPIALPKEINTGKWLAHPFIAPDESYLIWDGEKENGYGDNDLYISFRQKDGSWGTAINLGDKINTEFAEAYGSVSPDGKYFFFHRGFGGDTGDIFWVDAKIIENLRPKQ
;
A
#
# COMPACT_ATOMS: atom_id res chain seq x y z
N SER A 1 8.93 1.00 10.98
CA SER A 1 8.46 2.39 11.09
C SER A 1 9.11 3.03 12.30
N ASN A 2 9.20 4.36 12.31
CA ASN A 2 9.83 5.11 13.40
C ASN A 2 8.86 5.36 14.57
N GLY A 3 8.09 4.34 14.95
CA GLY A 3 6.99 4.47 15.92
C GLY A 3 5.71 5.06 15.34
N THR A 4 5.59 5.19 14.01
CA THR A 4 4.32 5.52 13.34
C THR A 4 3.61 4.25 12.92
N TYR A 5 2.34 4.12 13.31
CA TYR A 5 1.45 3.06 12.86
C TYR A 5 0.68 3.54 11.63
N PHE A 6 0.55 2.67 10.64
CA PHE A 6 -0.30 2.85 9.47
C PHE A 6 -1.31 1.72 9.46
N PHE A 7 -2.59 2.05 9.29
CA PHE A 7 -3.67 1.07 9.35
C PHE A 7 -4.88 1.58 8.56
N ASP A 8 -5.70 0.67 8.10
CA ASP A 8 -6.95 0.96 7.41
C ASP A 8 -8.17 0.94 8.35
N GLU A 9 -9.23 1.58 7.89
CA GLU A 9 -10.58 1.47 8.45
C GLU A 9 -11.49 0.86 7.39
N GLY A 10 -11.87 -0.40 7.58
CA GLY A 10 -12.87 -1.06 6.78
C GLY A 10 -14.27 -0.50 7.05
N THR A 11 -14.91 0.05 6.03
CA THR A 11 -16.32 0.49 6.11
C THR A 11 -17.22 -0.48 5.35
N ARG A 12 -18.44 -0.71 5.85
CA ARG A 12 -19.43 -1.58 5.18
C ARG A 12 -19.86 -1.08 3.80
N THR A 13 -19.52 0.16 3.44
CA THR A 13 -19.81 0.78 2.16
C THR A 13 -18.65 0.69 1.16
N GLY A 14 -17.54 0.04 1.52
CA GLY A 14 -16.36 -0.08 0.67
C GLY A 14 -15.55 1.20 0.51
N LEU A 15 -15.77 2.19 1.36
CA LEU A 15 -14.97 3.42 1.42
C LEU A 15 -13.87 3.25 2.46
N GLY A 16 -12.96 2.30 2.20
CA GLY A 16 -11.77 2.10 3.02
C GLY A 16 -10.94 3.38 3.06
N LYS A 17 -10.36 3.69 4.23
CA LYS A 17 -9.43 4.80 4.39
C LYS A 17 -8.21 4.35 5.15
N ILE A 18 -7.05 4.83 4.73
CA ILE A 18 -5.78 4.60 5.40
C ILE A 18 -5.49 5.78 6.32
N TYR A 19 -5.14 5.47 7.55
CA TYR A 19 -4.78 6.40 8.61
C TYR A 19 -3.34 6.14 9.06
N TYR A 20 -2.77 7.13 9.73
CA TYR A 20 -1.59 6.95 10.53
C TYR A 20 -1.78 7.51 11.94
N SER A 21 -1.06 6.94 12.90
CA SER A 21 -0.95 7.45 14.27
C SER A 21 0.49 7.38 14.73
N LYS A 22 1.00 8.49 15.25
CA LYS A 22 2.34 8.54 15.83
C LYS A 22 2.31 8.01 17.25
N GLN A 23 3.36 7.30 17.64
CA GLN A 23 3.62 6.96 19.02
C GLN A 23 4.64 7.94 19.60
N ILE A 24 4.22 8.67 20.63
CA ILE A 24 5.08 9.59 21.37
C ILE A 24 5.10 9.14 22.83
N ASN A 25 6.29 8.82 23.35
CA ASN A 25 6.49 8.34 24.73
C ASN A 25 5.59 7.15 25.10
N GLY A 26 5.47 6.19 24.18
CA GLY A 26 4.65 4.99 24.38
C GLY A 26 3.14 5.19 24.20
N LYS A 27 2.65 6.42 23.97
CA LYS A 27 1.22 6.72 23.76
C LYS A 27 0.94 7.02 22.29
N HIS A 28 -0.17 6.49 21.79
CA HIS A 28 -0.61 6.75 20.42
C HIS A 28 -1.38 8.07 20.37
N GLU A 29 -1.05 8.90 19.39
CA GLU A 29 -1.83 10.09 19.08
C GLU A 29 -3.15 9.72 18.38
N LYS A 30 -4.06 10.69 18.30
CA LYS A 30 -5.30 10.51 17.55
C LYS A 30 -4.97 10.17 16.09
N PRO A 31 -5.62 9.15 15.48
CA PRO A 31 -5.40 8.81 14.08
C PRO A 31 -5.72 9.97 13.14
N ILE A 32 -4.88 10.14 12.12
CA ILE A 32 -5.03 11.15 11.07
C ILE A 32 -5.13 10.41 9.73
N ALA A 33 -6.16 10.74 8.94
CA ALA A 33 -6.31 10.17 7.61
C ALA A 33 -5.15 10.62 6.71
N LEU A 34 -4.60 9.70 5.93
CA LEU A 34 -3.63 10.04 4.89
C LEU A 34 -4.25 10.96 3.82
N PRO A 35 -3.42 11.74 3.11
CA PRO A 35 -3.93 12.73 2.18
C PRO A 35 -4.55 12.08 0.94
N LYS A 36 -5.20 12.88 0.10
CA LYS A 36 -5.96 12.41 -1.08
C LYS A 36 -5.09 11.66 -2.10
N GLU A 37 -3.79 11.94 -2.12
CA GLU A 37 -2.81 11.27 -2.95
C GLU A 37 -2.77 9.75 -2.69
N ILE A 38 -3.17 9.33 -1.49
CA ILE A 38 -3.31 7.93 -1.05
C ILE A 38 -4.78 7.54 -0.95
N ASN A 39 -5.59 8.33 -0.24
CA ASN A 39 -7.00 8.04 0.05
C ASN A 39 -7.95 8.37 -1.11
N THR A 40 -7.74 7.72 -2.25
CA THR A 40 -8.61 7.79 -3.44
C THR A 40 -8.94 6.40 -3.96
N GLY A 41 -10.21 6.14 -4.28
CA GLY A 41 -10.67 4.82 -4.73
C GLY A 41 -11.62 4.17 -3.73
N LYS A 42 -11.78 2.85 -3.84
CA LYS A 42 -12.59 2.02 -2.94
C LYS A 42 -11.72 0.92 -2.33
N TRP A 43 -12.21 0.32 -1.25
CA TRP A 43 -11.60 -0.83 -0.57
C TRP A 43 -10.12 -0.66 -0.23
N LEU A 44 -9.71 0.58 0.12
CA LEU A 44 -8.33 0.86 0.49
C LEU A 44 -7.97 0.14 1.79
N ALA A 45 -7.04 -0.81 1.72
CA ALA A 45 -6.73 -1.71 2.83
C ALA A 45 -5.27 -2.18 2.87
N HIS A 46 -4.94 -2.86 3.97
CA HIS A 46 -3.68 -3.57 4.21
C HIS A 46 -2.41 -2.74 3.95
N PRO A 47 -2.26 -1.56 4.57
CA PRO A 47 -1.10 -0.72 4.36
C PRO A 47 0.19 -1.39 4.87
N PHE A 48 1.20 -1.42 4.01
CA PHE A 48 2.58 -1.72 4.36
C PHE A 48 3.43 -0.44 4.28
N ILE A 49 3.98 -0.03 5.42
CA ILE A 49 4.92 1.10 5.52
C ILE A 49 6.36 0.56 5.55
N ALA A 50 7.23 1.10 4.69
CA ALA A 50 8.65 0.79 4.72
C ALA A 50 9.26 1.07 6.12
N PRO A 51 10.28 0.33 6.58
CA PRO A 51 10.89 0.55 7.89
C PRO A 51 11.33 2.00 8.13
N ASP A 52 11.88 2.63 7.08
CA ASP A 52 12.34 4.03 7.03
C ASP A 52 11.25 5.05 6.67
N GLU A 53 10.01 4.58 6.48
CA GLU A 53 8.85 5.37 6.06
C GLU A 53 9.03 6.06 4.70
N SER A 54 9.93 5.57 3.84
CA SER A 54 10.20 6.17 2.53
C SER A 54 9.14 5.87 1.48
N TYR A 55 8.35 4.80 1.66
CA TYR A 55 7.21 4.46 0.81
C TYR A 55 6.12 3.71 1.58
N LEU A 56 4.89 3.80 1.08
CA LEU A 56 3.72 3.08 1.56
C LEU A 56 3.15 2.25 0.39
N ILE A 57 2.81 0.99 0.64
CA ILE A 57 2.09 0.10 -0.27
C ILE A 57 0.72 -0.22 0.31
N TRP A 58 -0.30 -0.35 -0.52
CA TRP A 58 -1.65 -0.76 -0.10
C TRP A 58 -2.40 -1.36 -1.28
N ASP A 59 -3.51 -2.04 -1.01
CA ASP A 59 -4.45 -2.52 -2.04
C ASP A 59 -5.75 -1.71 -2.07
N GLY A 60 -6.41 -1.71 -3.24
CA GLY A 60 -7.75 -1.16 -3.42
C GLY A 60 -8.17 -1.03 -4.89
N GLU A 61 -9.38 -0.51 -5.12
CA GLU A 61 -9.96 -0.34 -6.46
C GLU A 61 -9.84 1.13 -6.94
N LYS A 62 -9.42 1.32 -8.20
CA LYS A 62 -9.50 2.61 -8.91
C LYS A 62 -10.01 2.39 -10.34
N GLU A 63 -10.59 3.44 -10.95
CA GLU A 63 -11.26 3.38 -12.26
C GLU A 63 -10.39 2.84 -13.42
N ASN A 64 -9.07 3.05 -13.35
CA ASN A 64 -8.11 2.60 -14.36
C ASN A 64 -7.19 1.47 -13.83
N GLY A 65 -7.70 0.63 -12.93
CA GLY A 65 -7.01 -0.56 -12.43
C GLY A 65 -7.01 -1.72 -13.44
N TYR A 66 -6.30 -2.80 -13.11
CA TYR A 66 -6.22 -4.00 -13.95
C TYR A 66 -7.34 -5.00 -13.65
N GLY A 67 -7.71 -5.15 -12.38
CA GLY A 67 -8.72 -6.11 -11.93
C GLY A 67 -9.63 -5.54 -10.86
N ASP A 68 -9.98 -6.38 -9.88
CA ASP A 68 -10.69 -5.96 -8.68
C ASP A 68 -9.76 -5.07 -7.83
N ASN A 69 -9.09 -5.63 -6.83
CA ASN A 69 -8.10 -4.90 -6.05
C ASN A 69 -6.74 -4.94 -6.73
N ASP A 70 -6.13 -3.77 -6.88
CA ASP A 70 -4.76 -3.61 -7.35
C ASP A 70 -3.86 -3.14 -6.21
N LEU A 71 -2.58 -3.47 -6.29
CA LEU A 71 -1.56 -2.91 -5.41
C LEU A 71 -1.02 -1.58 -5.93
N TYR A 72 -0.95 -0.61 -5.02
CA TYR A 72 -0.44 0.74 -5.25
C TYR A 72 0.73 1.05 -4.33
N ILE A 73 1.57 1.99 -4.76
CA ILE A 73 2.67 2.53 -3.97
C ILE A 73 2.68 4.06 -4.01
N SER A 74 3.03 4.69 -2.89
CA SER A 74 3.35 6.12 -2.82
C SER A 74 4.70 6.30 -2.16
N PHE A 75 5.50 7.19 -2.71
CA PHE A 75 6.81 7.56 -2.17
C PHE A 75 6.72 8.85 -1.37
N ARG A 76 7.43 8.88 -0.25
CA ARG A 76 7.57 10.08 0.55
C ARG A 76 8.55 11.05 -0.11
N GLN A 77 8.14 12.31 -0.22
CA GLN A 77 8.91 13.37 -0.83
C GLN A 77 9.90 14.00 0.16
N LYS A 78 10.85 14.80 -0.34
CA LYS A 78 11.86 15.49 0.48
C LYS A 78 11.26 16.46 1.51
N ASP A 79 10.10 17.04 1.20
CA ASP A 79 9.35 17.92 2.10
C ASP A 79 8.50 17.15 3.13
N GLY A 80 8.55 15.82 3.12
CA GLY A 80 7.82 14.93 4.00
C GLY A 80 6.39 14.61 3.54
N SER A 81 5.92 15.20 2.44
CA SER A 81 4.62 14.90 1.84
C SER A 81 4.60 13.53 1.15
N TRP A 82 3.40 13.01 0.88
CA TRP A 82 3.21 11.78 0.11
C TRP A 82 3.00 12.12 -1.37
N GLY A 83 3.70 11.41 -2.25
CA GLY A 83 3.44 11.49 -3.70
C GLY A 83 2.10 10.85 -4.08
N THR A 84 1.66 11.11 -5.30
CA THR A 84 0.48 10.46 -5.87
C THR A 84 0.65 8.93 -5.91
N ALA A 85 -0.42 8.20 -5.67
CA ALA A 85 -0.47 6.75 -5.84
C ALA A 85 -0.03 6.31 -7.24
N ILE A 86 0.91 5.38 -7.30
CA ILE A 86 1.42 4.73 -8.51
C ILE A 86 0.91 3.28 -8.48
N ASN A 87 0.26 2.84 -9.55
CA ASN A 87 -0.13 1.44 -9.72
C ASN A 87 1.13 0.59 -9.95
N LEU A 88 1.26 -0.58 -9.31
CA LEU A 88 2.45 -1.45 -9.45
C LEU A 88 2.61 -2.08 -10.84
N GLY A 89 1.65 -1.88 -11.74
CA GLY A 89 1.71 -2.24 -13.15
C GLY A 89 1.40 -3.71 -13.43
N ASP A 90 1.33 -4.04 -14.72
CA ASP A 90 0.90 -5.33 -15.27
C ASP A 90 1.76 -6.55 -14.90
N LYS A 91 2.94 -6.32 -14.31
CA LYS A 91 3.79 -7.40 -13.77
C LYS A 91 3.32 -7.89 -12.42
N ILE A 92 2.59 -7.05 -11.68
CA ILE A 92 2.07 -7.35 -10.35
C ILE A 92 0.56 -7.46 -10.39
N ASN A 93 -0.10 -6.43 -10.91
CA ASN A 93 -1.54 -6.35 -10.96
C ASN A 93 -2.07 -7.04 -12.23
N THR A 94 -3.13 -7.83 -12.08
CA THR A 94 -3.72 -8.62 -13.16
C THR A 94 -5.23 -8.41 -13.20
N GLU A 95 -5.97 -9.18 -14.01
CA GLU A 95 -7.43 -9.18 -13.92
C GLU A 95 -7.99 -9.71 -12.58
N PHE A 96 -7.13 -10.30 -11.74
CA PHE A 96 -7.48 -10.86 -10.43
C PHE A 96 -7.35 -9.84 -9.30
N ALA A 97 -7.68 -10.24 -8.07
CA ALA A 97 -7.52 -9.40 -6.89
C ALA A 97 -6.12 -9.58 -6.28
N GLU A 98 -5.28 -8.55 -6.34
CA GLU A 98 -4.02 -8.46 -5.61
C GLU A 98 -4.18 -7.72 -4.27
N ALA A 99 -3.58 -8.27 -3.20
CA ALA A 99 -3.69 -7.70 -1.86
C ALA A 99 -2.49 -8.03 -0.97
N TYR A 100 -2.44 -7.41 0.22
CA TYR A 100 -1.51 -7.73 1.30
C TYR A 100 -0.02 -7.61 0.91
N GLY A 101 0.32 -6.59 0.12
CA GLY A 101 1.69 -6.35 -0.31
C GLY A 101 2.65 -6.08 0.87
N SER A 102 3.81 -6.73 0.90
CA SER A 102 4.84 -6.51 1.92
C SER A 102 6.25 -6.78 1.41
N VAL A 103 7.26 -6.15 2.02
CA VAL A 103 8.67 -6.33 1.65
C VAL A 103 9.42 -7.07 2.75
N SER A 104 10.32 -7.98 2.38
CA SER A 104 11.16 -8.71 3.31
C SER A 104 12.00 -7.77 4.17
N PRO A 105 12.37 -8.15 5.42
CA PRO A 105 13.19 -7.30 6.28
C PRO A 105 14.56 -6.92 5.70
N ASP A 106 15.11 -7.75 4.80
CA ASP A 106 16.36 -7.50 4.10
C ASP A 106 16.19 -6.71 2.78
N GLY A 107 14.96 -6.31 2.46
CA GLY A 107 14.63 -5.48 1.30
C GLY A 107 14.75 -6.18 -0.06
N LYS A 108 14.90 -7.51 -0.11
CA LYS A 108 15.15 -8.24 -1.35
C LYS A 108 13.91 -8.74 -2.07
N TYR A 109 12.84 -9.05 -1.32
CA TYR A 109 11.66 -9.68 -1.88
C TYR A 109 10.41 -8.87 -1.57
N PHE A 110 9.56 -8.70 -2.58
CA PHE A 110 8.21 -8.19 -2.41
C PHE A 110 7.24 -9.37 -2.51
N PHE A 111 6.40 -9.55 -1.48
CA PHE A 111 5.38 -10.58 -1.38
C PHE A 111 3.99 -9.97 -1.52
N PHE A 112 3.07 -10.70 -2.14
CA PHE A 112 1.68 -10.29 -2.27
C PHE A 112 0.77 -11.51 -2.47
N HIS A 113 -0.50 -11.37 -2.10
CA HIS A 113 -1.53 -12.35 -2.37
C HIS A 113 -2.19 -12.07 -3.72
N ARG A 114 -2.54 -13.11 -4.47
CA ARG A 114 -3.45 -13.03 -5.62
C ARG A 114 -4.60 -14.01 -5.43
N GLY A 115 -5.83 -13.51 -5.48
CA GLY A 115 -7.06 -14.30 -5.41
C GLY A 115 -7.62 -14.63 -6.78
N PHE A 116 -7.90 -15.91 -7.07
CA PHE A 116 -8.40 -16.39 -8.36
C PHE A 116 -9.94 -16.51 -8.42
N GLY A 117 -10.64 -15.88 -7.47
CA GLY A 117 -12.08 -16.00 -7.28
C GLY A 117 -12.47 -17.13 -6.32
N GLY A 118 -13.63 -16.96 -5.66
CA GLY A 118 -14.05 -17.83 -4.56
C GLY A 118 -13.05 -17.79 -3.39
N ASP A 119 -12.86 -18.92 -2.72
CA ASP A 119 -11.89 -19.07 -1.60
C ASP A 119 -10.51 -19.54 -2.08
N THR A 120 -10.11 -19.20 -3.31
CA THR A 120 -8.83 -19.62 -3.89
C THR A 120 -7.88 -18.46 -4.11
N GLY A 121 -6.60 -18.69 -3.81
CA GLY A 121 -5.54 -17.72 -3.97
C GLY A 121 -4.19 -18.30 -3.54
N ASP A 122 -3.11 -17.60 -3.86
CA ASP A 122 -1.75 -17.98 -3.47
C ASP A 122 -0.91 -16.74 -3.15
N ILE A 123 0.24 -16.95 -2.49
CA ILE A 123 1.23 -15.93 -2.19
C ILE A 123 2.32 -15.96 -3.26
N PHE A 124 2.46 -14.84 -3.95
CA PHE A 124 3.48 -14.62 -4.95
C PHE A 124 4.61 -13.76 -4.38
N TRP A 125 5.77 -13.83 -5.01
CA TRP A 125 6.89 -12.97 -4.68
C TRP A 125 7.76 -12.64 -5.89
N VAL A 126 8.40 -11.48 -5.85
CA VAL A 126 9.35 -10.99 -6.87
C VAL A 126 10.55 -10.30 -6.22
N ASP A 127 11.59 -10.00 -6.99
CA ASP A 127 12.67 -9.09 -6.55
C ASP A 127 12.08 -7.70 -6.26
N ALA A 128 12.34 -7.18 -5.06
CA ALA A 128 11.81 -5.90 -4.60
C ALA A 128 12.32 -4.69 -5.41
N LYS A 129 13.33 -4.85 -6.28
CA LYS A 129 13.76 -3.81 -7.24
C LYS A 129 12.64 -3.28 -8.12
N ILE A 130 11.53 -3.99 -8.28
CA ILE A 130 10.35 -3.46 -8.97
C ILE A 130 9.86 -2.15 -8.33
N ILE A 131 9.97 -2.00 -7.01
CA ILE A 131 9.63 -0.78 -6.28
C ILE A 131 10.56 0.37 -6.68
N GLU A 132 11.87 0.11 -6.75
CA GLU A 132 12.85 1.14 -7.11
C GLU A 132 12.69 1.64 -8.55
N ASN A 133 12.23 0.78 -9.46
CA ASN A 133 11.91 1.19 -10.83
C ASN A 133 10.72 2.17 -10.91
N LEU A 134 9.85 2.18 -9.91
CA LEU A 134 8.70 3.08 -9.82
C LEU A 134 9.02 4.38 -9.07
N ARG A 135 10.18 4.46 -8.41
CA ARG A 135 10.57 5.66 -7.68
C ARG A 135 10.73 6.83 -8.66
N PRO A 136 10.01 7.95 -8.47
CA PRO A 136 10.15 9.11 -9.35
C PRO A 136 11.61 9.59 -9.41
N LYS A 137 12.12 9.76 -10.62
CA LYS A 137 13.45 10.36 -10.84
C LYS A 137 13.38 11.84 -10.46
N GLN A 138 14.27 12.26 -9.59
CA GLN A 138 14.44 13.66 -9.18
C GLN A 138 15.25 14.44 -10.22
#